data_AF-A0A835RR41-F1
#
_entry.id   AF-A0A835RR41-F1
#
_cell.length_a   1.000
_cell.length_b   1.000
_cell.length_c   1.000
_cell.angle_alpha   90.00
_cell.angle_beta   90.00
_cell.angle_gamma   90.00
#
_symmetry.space_group_name_H-M   'P 1'
#
loop_
_entity.id
_entity.type
_entity.pdbx_description
1 polymer ?
#
loop_
_entity_poly.entity_id
_entity_poly.type
_entity_poly.pdbx_seq_one_letter_code
_entity_poly.pdbx_strand_id
1 'polypeptide(L)'
;MTEIPLLPFLLFLIFPTTLTASTGDDRRSSTFTPRDYILLDCGATGQHTDLDNRTWVGDTGSKYAPSLKSAGSSAQSQDSSIPQYPYLTARVFTTPFSYKFL
;
A
#
# COMPACT_ATOMS: atom_id res chain seq x y z
N MET A 1 -42.53 -47.59 23.68
CA MET A 1 -41.15 -47.41 24.18
C MET A 1 -40.22 -48.04 23.16
N THR A 2 -39.85 -47.27 22.15
CA THR A 2 -39.00 -47.71 21.05
C THR A 2 -37.56 -47.39 21.42
N GLU A 3 -36.76 -48.43 21.65
CA GLU A 3 -35.32 -48.33 21.92
C GLU A 3 -34.64 -47.65 20.72
N ILE A 4 -34.03 -46.49 20.96
CA ILE A 4 -33.23 -45.77 19.97
C ILE A 4 -31.93 -46.56 19.81
N PRO A 5 -31.60 -47.11 18.63
CA PRO A 5 -30.37 -47.86 18.47
C PRO A 5 -29.19 -46.89 18.56
N LEU A 6 -28.48 -46.93 19.69
CA LEU A 6 -27.28 -46.10 19.98
C LEU A 6 -26.10 -46.45 19.07
N LEU A 7 -26.06 -47.67 18.51
CA LEU A 7 -24.97 -48.15 17.65
C LEU A 7 -24.78 -47.36 16.34
N PRO A 8 -25.82 -47.14 15.50
CA PRO A 8 -25.68 -46.31 14.29
C PRO A 8 -25.38 -44.84 14.59
N PHE A 9 -25.77 -44.35 15.78
CA PHE A 9 -25.47 -42.98 16.22
C PHE A 9 -23.99 -42.81 16.58
N LEU A 10 -23.39 -43.80 17.25
CA LEU A 10 -21.96 -43.84 17.56
C LEU A 10 -21.08 -43.98 16.32
N LEU A 11 -21.55 -44.69 15.29
CA LEU A 11 -20.83 -44.84 14.01
C LEU A 11 -20.75 -43.52 13.23
N PHE A 12 -21.71 -42.60 13.39
CA PHE A 12 -21.68 -41.28 12.76
C PHE A 12 -20.63 -40.33 13.38
N LEU A 13 -20.20 -40.57 14.62
CA LEU A 13 -19.20 -39.73 15.33
C LEU A 13 -17.74 -40.07 14.94
N ILE A 14 -17.50 -41.24 14.34
CA ILE A 14 -16.16 -41.72 13.96
C ILE A 14 -15.85 -41.53 12.47
N PHE A 15 -16.84 -41.15 11.65
CA PHE A 15 -16.59 -40.71 10.28
C PHE A 15 -16.52 -39.18 10.26
N PRO A 16 -15.32 -38.57 10.21
CA PRO A 16 -15.22 -37.13 10.02
C PRO A 16 -15.85 -36.79 8.67
N THR A 17 -16.97 -36.05 8.69
CA THR A 17 -17.51 -35.43 7.48
C THR A 17 -16.48 -34.41 7.00
N THR A 18 -15.64 -34.79 6.04
CA THR A 18 -14.74 -33.85 5.39
C THR A 18 -15.60 -32.85 4.62
N LEU A 19 -15.79 -31.65 5.19
CA LEU A 19 -16.26 -30.49 4.45
C LEU A 19 -15.20 -30.19 3.39
N THR A 20 -15.36 -30.72 2.19
CA THR A 20 -14.68 -30.16 1.02
C THR A 20 -15.46 -28.90 0.66
N ALA A 21 -15.07 -27.77 1.26
CA ALA A 21 -15.36 -26.49 0.64
C ALA A 21 -14.68 -26.54 -0.74
N SER A 22 -15.47 -26.66 -1.81
CA SER A 22 -14.95 -26.33 -3.12
C SER A 22 -14.70 -24.83 -3.08
N THR A 23 -13.45 -24.42 -2.82
CA THR A 23 -12.97 -23.09 -3.19
C THR A 23 -12.86 -23.09 -4.72
N GLY A 24 -14.01 -23.19 -5.37
CA GLY A 24 -14.18 -22.95 -6.78
C GLY A 24 -14.20 -21.44 -6.98
N ASP A 25 -13.05 -20.81 -6.78
CA ASP A 25 -12.72 -19.57 -7.44
C ASP A 25 -11.20 -19.51 -7.63
N ASP A 26 -10.71 -20.39 -8.52
CA ASP A 26 -9.41 -20.23 -9.18
C ASP A 26 -9.43 -19.05 -10.16
N ARG A 27 -10.07 -17.93 -9.76
CA ARG A 27 -9.68 -16.63 -10.27
C ARG A 27 -8.27 -16.42 -9.75
N ARG A 28 -7.31 -16.79 -10.61
CA ARG A 28 -5.92 -16.32 -10.53
C ARG A 28 -5.96 -14.80 -10.60
N SER A 29 -6.30 -14.17 -9.47
CA SER A 29 -6.23 -12.73 -9.27
C SER A 29 -4.75 -12.44 -9.19
N SER A 30 -4.12 -12.31 -10.35
CA SER A 30 -2.74 -11.86 -10.41
C SER A 30 -2.70 -10.46 -9.83
N THR A 31 -2.03 -10.29 -8.70
CA THR A 31 -1.76 -8.96 -8.16
C THR A 31 -1.04 -8.14 -9.21
N PHE A 32 -1.57 -6.96 -9.52
CA PHE A 32 -0.94 -6.04 -10.46
C PHE A 32 0.42 -5.60 -9.91
N THR A 33 1.48 -5.82 -10.68
CA THR A 33 2.81 -5.28 -10.40
C THR A 33 3.08 -4.15 -11.40
N PRO A 34 3.18 -2.89 -10.96
CA PRO A 34 3.49 -1.80 -11.86
C PRO A 34 4.90 -1.94 -12.44
N ARG A 35 5.09 -1.52 -13.69
CA ARG A 35 6.42 -1.41 -14.30
C ARG A 35 7.29 -0.42 -13.52
N ASP A 36 6.71 0.73 -13.18
CA ASP A 36 7.36 1.81 -12.45
C ASP A 36 6.52 2.18 -11.23
N TYR A 37 7.18 2.31 -10.07
CA TYR A 37 6.55 2.72 -8.82
C TYR A 37 7.26 3.99 -8.30
N ILE A 38 6.77 5.14 -8.75
CA ILE A 38 7.40 6.43 -8.52
C ILE A 38 6.56 7.21 -7.51
N LEU A 39 7.09 7.34 -6.30
CA LEU A 39 6.52 8.18 -5.24
C LEU A 39 7.49 9.33 -4.98
N LEU A 40 7.10 10.53 -5.41
CA LEU A 40 7.94 11.73 -5.36
C LEU A 40 7.39 12.70 -4.31
N ASP A 41 8.21 13.03 -3.31
CA ASP A 41 7.92 14.01 -2.27
C ASP A 41 8.49 15.38 -2.67
N CYS A 42 7.59 16.25 -3.15
CA CYS A 42 7.93 17.55 -3.71
C CYS A 42 8.41 18.51 -2.62
N GLY A 43 9.61 19.07 -2.78
CA GLY A 43 10.25 19.94 -1.79
C GLY A 43 11.06 19.20 -0.73
N ALA A 44 10.96 17.87 -0.64
CA ALA A 44 11.77 17.09 0.28
C ALA A 44 13.17 16.77 -0.28
N THR A 45 14.02 16.29 0.62
CA THR A 45 15.32 15.67 0.30
C THR A 45 15.35 14.25 0.85
N GLY A 46 16.14 13.37 0.25
CA GLY A 46 16.33 11.99 0.73
C GLY A 46 15.14 11.07 0.43
N GLN A 47 14.98 10.03 1.25
CA GLN A 47 13.89 9.06 1.15
C GLN A 47 13.18 8.93 2.49
N HIS A 48 11.87 8.81 2.48
CA HIS A 48 11.03 8.71 3.67
C HIS A 48 9.96 7.63 3.49
N THR A 49 9.60 6.94 4.56
CA THR A 49 8.54 5.94 4.55
C THR A 49 7.28 6.51 5.20
N ASP A 50 6.14 6.39 4.54
CA ASP A 50 4.87 6.85 5.08
C ASP A 50 4.18 5.79 5.97
N LEU A 51 3.01 6.14 6.51
CA LEU A 51 2.23 5.28 7.39
C LEU A 51 1.71 4.00 6.71
N ASP A 52 1.62 4.00 5.38
CA ASP A 52 1.21 2.86 4.56
C ASP A 52 2.42 2.01 4.13
N ASN A 53 3.59 2.24 4.73
CA ASN A 53 4.85 1.58 4.43
C ASN A 53 5.32 1.79 2.98
N ARG A 54 4.96 2.92 2.36
CA ARG A 54 5.40 3.30 1.03
C ARG A 54 6.61 4.21 1.12
N THR A 55 7.60 3.99 0.26
CA THR A 55 8.83 4.81 0.23
C THR A 55 8.69 5.94 -0.78
N TRP A 56 8.71 7.17 -0.27
CA TRP A 56 8.74 8.41 -1.02
C TRP A 56 10.17 8.91 -1.19
N VAL A 57 10.50 9.46 -2.37
CA VAL A 57 11.81 10.04 -2.67
C VAL A 57 11.65 11.55 -2.87
N GLY A 58 12.50 12.36 -2.24
CA GLY A 58 12.49 13.81 -2.40
C GLY A 58 12.80 14.25 -3.83
N ASP A 59 12.14 15.32 -4.30
CA ASP A 59 12.37 15.88 -5.64
C ASP A 59 13.74 16.56 -5.80
N THR A 60 14.36 16.98 -4.71
CA THR A 60 15.59 17.76 -4.69
C THR A 60 16.77 16.92 -5.20
N GLY A 61 17.32 17.34 -6.33
CA GLY A 61 18.43 16.66 -7.00
C GLY A 61 18.03 15.33 -7.63
N SER A 62 16.73 15.00 -7.66
CA SER A 62 16.24 13.74 -8.21
C SER A 62 16.45 13.65 -9.73
N LYS A 63 16.46 12.43 -10.26
CA LYS A 63 16.51 12.21 -11.73
C LYS A 63 15.32 12.83 -12.47
N TYR A 64 14.21 13.07 -11.76
CA TYR A 64 12.99 13.65 -12.31
C TYR A 64 13.04 15.18 -12.38
N ALA A 65 13.90 15.80 -11.56
CA ALA A 65 14.11 17.24 -11.52
C ALA A 65 15.56 17.60 -11.18
N PRO A 66 16.52 17.30 -12.08
CA PRO A 66 17.95 17.47 -11.79
C PRO A 66 18.35 18.93 -11.58
N SER A 67 17.55 19.89 -12.04
CA SER A 67 17.79 21.33 -11.87
C SER A 67 17.40 21.86 -10.48
N LEU A 68 16.60 21.12 -9.70
CA LEU A 68 16.21 21.52 -8.34
C LEU A 68 17.27 21.11 -7.35
N LYS A 69 18.15 22.04 -6.94
CA LYS A 69 19.29 21.74 -6.04
C LYS A 69 19.04 22.05 -4.57
N SER A 70 18.06 22.87 -4.27
CA SER A 70 17.68 23.25 -2.91
C SER A 70 16.39 22.55 -2.49
N ALA A 71 16.23 22.34 -1.17
CA ALA A 71 14.95 21.91 -0.60
C ALA A 71 13.83 22.90 -0.91
N GLY A 72 12.59 22.43 -0.80
CA GLY A 72 11.38 23.24 -0.99
C GLY A 72 10.99 23.97 0.29
N SER A 73 9.70 24.27 0.39
CA SER A 73 9.11 24.83 1.61
C SER A 73 8.52 23.71 2.45
N SER A 74 8.62 23.84 3.76
CA SER A 74 7.79 23.06 4.69
C SER A 74 6.53 23.85 5.01
N ALA A 75 5.43 23.15 5.26
CA ALA A 75 4.21 23.74 5.81
C ALA A 75 4.50 24.33 7.19
N GLN A 76 3.91 25.49 7.48
CA GLN A 76 4.12 26.18 8.76
C GLN A 76 3.52 25.42 9.95
N SER A 77 2.46 24.63 9.70
CA SER A 77 1.76 23.83 10.70
C SER A 77 1.40 22.48 10.12
N GLN A 78 1.55 21.42 10.91
CA GLN A 78 1.12 20.08 10.58
C GLN A 78 -0.06 19.70 11.47
N ASP A 79 -1.22 19.43 10.86
CA ASP A 79 -2.36 18.85 11.57
C ASP A 79 -2.05 17.38 11.90
N SER A 80 -2.31 16.96 13.13
CA SER A 80 -2.09 15.59 13.60
C SER A 80 -2.86 14.51 12.82
N SER A 81 -3.95 14.89 12.16
CA SER A 81 -4.75 14.00 11.30
C SER A 81 -4.13 13.80 9.90
N ILE A 82 -3.12 14.59 9.53
CA ILE A 82 -2.48 14.54 8.21
C ILE A 82 -1.10 13.89 8.34
N PRO A 83 -0.80 12.85 7.54
CA PRO A 83 0.53 12.23 7.53
C PRO A 83 1.62 13.24 7.14
N GLN A 84 2.84 13.03 7.63
CA GLN A 84 3.96 13.91 7.30
C GLN A 84 4.41 13.79 5.83
N TYR A 85 4.48 12.57 5.31
CA TYR A 85 4.93 12.31 3.95
C TYR A 85 3.75 11.93 3.06
N PRO A 86 3.57 12.57 1.89
CA PRO A 86 4.36 13.65 1.29
C PRO A 86 3.82 15.07 1.59
N TYR A 87 3.05 15.26 2.67
CA TYR A 87 2.22 16.46 2.83
C TYR A 87 2.89 17.63 3.58
N LEU A 88 3.93 17.38 4.38
CA LEU A 88 4.64 18.42 5.13
C LEU A 88 5.48 19.33 4.22
N THR A 89 5.91 18.82 3.06
CA THR A 89 6.79 19.53 2.13
C THR A 89 6.07 19.88 0.84
N ALA A 90 6.45 21.01 0.26
CA ALA A 90 5.95 21.45 -1.04
C ALA A 90 7.05 22.12 -1.86
N ARG A 91 6.96 21.95 -3.17
CA ARG A 91 7.69 22.79 -4.13
C ARG A 91 6.78 23.80 -4.80
N VAL A 92 7.15 25.07 -4.65
CA VAL A 92 6.45 26.20 -5.27
C VAL A 92 7.26 26.70 -6.46
N PHE A 93 6.59 26.89 -7.59
CA PHE A 93 7.20 27.44 -8.80
C PHE A 93 6.54 28.78 -9.13
N THR A 94 7.34 29.84 -9.21
CA THR A 94 6.89 31.19 -9.64
C THR A 94 7.06 31.41 -11.14
N THR A 95 7.69 30.46 -11.82
CA THR A 95 7.87 30.40 -13.28
C THR A 95 7.55 28.98 -13.75
N PRO A 96 7.21 28.77 -15.03
CA PRO A 96 6.97 27.42 -15.56
C PRO A 96 8.13 26.47 -15.26
N PHE A 97 7.79 25.27 -14.80
CA PHE A 97 8.73 24.19 -14.51
C PHE A 97 8.16 22.87 -15.03
N SER A 98 9.04 21.95 -15.42
CA SER A 98 8.63 20.61 -15.86
C SER A 98 9.50 19.55 -15.23
N TYR A 99 8.84 18.59 -14.59
CA TYR A 99 9.45 17.30 -14.26
C TYR A 99 9.59 16.44 -15.52
N LYS A 100 10.54 15.50 -15.51
CA LYS A 100 10.70 14.49 -16.56
C LYS A 100 10.62 13.10 -15.96
N PHE A 101 9.63 12.33 -16.40
CA PHE A 101 9.49 10.90 -16.10
C PHE A 101 9.62 10.16 -17.43
N LEU A 102 10.63 9.29 -17.53
CA LEU A 102 10.95 8.52 -18.73
C LEU A 102 10.50 7.07 -18.56
#